data_AF-A0A6V7I5J9-F1
#
_entry.id   AF-A0A6V7I5J9-F1
#
_cell.length_a   1.000
_cell.length_b   1.000
_cell.length_c   1.000
_cell.angle_alpha   90.00
_cell.angle_beta   90.00
_cell.angle_gamma   90.00
#
_symmetry.space_group_name_H-M   'P 1'
#
loop_
_entity.id
_entity.type
_entity.pdbx_description
1 polymer ?
#
loop_
_entity_poly.entity_id
_entity_poly.type
_entity_poly.pdbx_seq_one_letter_code
_entity_poly.pdbx_strand_id
1 'polypeptide(L)' 'SHSAGCGYPGAPAHSSVRFTGGGLEDVLDEEEALIKDTTFTVGTVATYSCERGFELLGPARRQCQADGTWSPEGVPFC' A
#
# COMPACT_ATOMS: atom_id res chain seq x y z
N SER A 1 19.13 -6.36 -12.76
CA SER A 1 18.09 -6.75 -11.79
C SER A 1 17.37 -5.51 -11.35
N HIS A 2 16.23 -5.18 -11.97
CA HIS A 2 15.48 -3.95 -11.70
C HIS A 2 14.11 -4.29 -11.09
N SER A 3 13.68 -3.41 -10.18
CA SER A 3 12.47 -3.40 -9.31
C SER A 3 12.48 -4.36 -8.10
N ALA A 4 13.05 -3.92 -6.98
CA ALA A 4 12.99 -4.64 -5.70
C ALA A 4 11.83 -4.15 -4.80
N GLY A 5 10.70 -3.78 -5.40
CA GLY A 5 9.59 -3.24 -4.64
C GLY A 5 8.29 -3.19 -5.42
N CYS A 6 7.20 -2.93 -4.71
CA CYS A 6 5.85 -2.90 -5.24
C CYS A 6 5.44 -1.47 -5.58
N GLY A 7 4.64 -1.30 -6.63
CA GLY A 7 3.97 -0.02 -6.90
C GLY A 7 2.86 0.24 -5.88
N TYR A 8 2.10 1.33 -6.05
CA TYR A 8 0.95 1.58 -5.20
C TYR A 8 -0.09 0.44 -5.27
N PRO A 9 -0.55 -0.11 -4.13
CA PRO A 9 -1.45 -1.27 -4.15
C PRO A 9 -2.87 -0.95 -4.60
N GLY A 10 -3.21 0.33 -4.78
CA GLY A 10 -4.59 0.80 -4.96
C GLY A 10 -5.31 1.02 -3.63
N ALA A 11 -6.34 1.87 -3.64
CA ALA A 11 -7.20 2.16 -2.49
C ALA A 11 -8.67 2.16 -2.93
N PRO A 12 -9.57 1.49 -2.19
CA PRO A 12 -11.01 1.62 -2.44
C PRO A 12 -11.50 3.04 -2.15
N ALA A 13 -12.65 3.40 -2.74
CA ALA A 13 -13.37 4.60 -2.37
C ALA A 13 -13.71 4.56 -0.86
N HIS A 14 -13.89 5.72 -0.23
CA HIS A 14 -14.25 5.80 1.20
C HIS A 14 -13.28 5.05 2.13
N SER A 15 -11.98 5.07 1.81
CA SER A 15 -10.98 4.37 2.59
C SER A 15 -9.71 5.19 2.79
N SER A 16 -8.95 4.78 3.81
CA SER A 16 -7.58 5.21 4.04
C SER A 16 -6.64 4.01 3.99
N VAL A 17 -5.40 4.24 3.54
CA VAL A 17 -4.34 3.23 3.50
C VAL A 17 -3.18 3.71 4.36
N ARG A 18 -2.75 2.86 5.30
CA ARG A 18 -1.56 3.08 6.13
C ARG A 18 -0.48 2.07 5.75
N PHE A 19 0.72 2.56 5.49
CA PHE A 19 1.88 1.71 5.21
C PHE A 19 2.73 1.54 6.47
N THR A 20 3.22 0.32 6.70
CA THR A 20 4.10 -0.02 7.83
C THR A 20 5.16 -1.02 7.39
N GLY A 21 6.38 -0.88 7.91
CA GLY A 21 7.51 -1.73 7.50
C GLY A 21 8.05 -1.34 6.13
N GLY A 22 9.37 -1.44 5.96
CA GLY A 22 10.06 -0.84 4.82
C GLY A 22 10.30 0.64 5.05
N GLY A 23 11.56 1.07 5.02
CA GLY A 23 11.99 2.41 5.38
C GLY A 23 11.30 3.47 4.52
N LEU A 24 10.17 3.99 4.99
CA LEU A 24 9.63 5.28 4.56
C LEU A 24 10.39 6.43 5.25
N GLU A 25 11.40 6.10 6.06
CA GLU A 25 12.23 7.05 6.81
C GLU A 25 13.25 7.80 5.93
N ASP A 26 13.38 7.45 4.65
CA ASP A 26 14.26 8.15 3.68
C ASP A 26 13.53 9.19 2.79
N VAL A 27 12.22 9.40 2.93
CA VAL A 27 11.47 10.38 2.12
C VAL A 27 11.33 11.70 2.91
N LEU A 28 12.42 12.45 2.99
CA LEU A 28 12.52 13.74 3.69
C LEU A 28 12.18 14.94 2.79
N ASP A 29 11.05 14.94 2.09
CA ASP A 29 10.58 16.11 1.33
C ASP A 29 9.05 16.07 1.20
N GLU A 30 8.36 16.84 2.04
CA GLU A 30 6.93 16.71 2.40
C GLU A 30 5.88 17.05 1.31
N GLU A 31 6.19 17.18 0.02
CA GLU A 31 5.15 17.60 -0.95
C GLU A 31 4.99 16.79 -2.25
N GLU A 32 5.94 15.98 -2.70
CA GLU A 32 5.76 15.34 -4.03
C GLU A 32 6.39 13.95 -4.19
N ALA A 33 6.27 13.09 -3.20
CA ALA A 33 6.19 11.65 -3.49
C ALA A 33 4.78 11.37 -4.02
N LEU A 34 4.55 11.70 -5.29
CA LEU A 34 3.36 11.28 -6.02
C LEU A 34 3.17 9.79 -5.75
N ILE A 35 2.12 9.44 -5.01
CA ILE A 35 1.83 8.07 -4.55
C ILE A 35 1.86 7.05 -5.72
N LYS A 36 1.73 7.54 -6.95
CA LYS A 36 1.82 6.82 -8.22
C LYS A 36 3.23 6.33 -8.60
N ASP A 37 4.29 7.01 -8.19
CA ASP A 37 5.70 6.66 -8.48
C ASP A 37 6.47 6.16 -7.24
N THR A 38 5.78 6.01 -6.10
CA THR A 38 6.37 5.45 -4.88
C THR A 38 6.58 3.95 -5.04
N THR A 39 7.83 3.51 -4.91
CA THR A 39 8.18 2.09 -4.84
C THR A 39 8.27 1.66 -3.38
N PHE A 40 7.41 0.73 -2.97
CA PHE A 40 7.40 0.16 -1.63
C PHE A 40 8.36 -1.01 -1.52
N THR A 41 9.22 -1.02 -0.52
CA THR A 41 10.19 -2.11 -0.33
C THR A 41 9.49 -3.43 0.02
N VAL A 42 10.14 -4.55 -0.31
CA VAL A 42 9.69 -5.89 0.11
C VAL A 42 9.49 -5.93 1.63
N GLY A 43 8.35 -6.48 2.05
CA GLY A 43 7.95 -6.55 3.45
C GLY A 43 7.06 -5.41 3.92
N THR A 44 6.95 -4.30 3.16
CA THR A 44 5.99 -3.24 3.46
C THR A 44 4.57 -3.77 3.49
N VAL A 45 3.81 -3.38 4.51
CA VAL A 45 2.41 -3.77 4.74
C VAL A 45 1.50 -2.56 4.55
N ALA A 46 0.60 -2.64 3.57
CA ALA A 46 -0.53 -1.75 3.39
C ALA A 46 -1.70 -2.22 4.25
N THR A 47 -2.26 -1.34 5.06
CA THR A 47 -3.43 -1.60 5.92
C THR A 47 -4.57 -0.69 5.52
N TYR A 48 -5.73 -1.28 5.19
CA TYR A 48 -6.92 -0.60 4.72
C TYR A 48 -7.90 -0.34 5.85
N SER A 49 -8.58 0.80 5.81
CA SER A 49 -9.65 1.13 6.75
C SER A 49 -10.73 1.92 6.04
N CYS A 50 -11.99 1.49 6.17
CA CYS A 50 -13.13 2.20 5.61
C CYS A 50 -13.56 3.36 6.50
N GLU A 51 -14.09 4.40 5.88
CA GLU A 51 -14.76 5.50 6.56
C GLU A 51 -16.00 5.02 7.33
N ARG A 52 -16.46 5.82 8.29
CA ARG A 52 -17.67 5.53 9.06
C ARG A 52 -18.87 5.32 8.13
N GLY A 53 -19.55 4.20 8.30
CA GLY A 53 -20.75 3.85 7.51
C GLY A 53 -20.49 2.88 6.37
N PHE A 54 -19.21 2.55 6.11
CA PHE A 54 -18.80 1.52 5.16
C PHE A 54 -18.17 0.34 5.88
N GLU A 55 -18.22 -0.83 5.24
CA GLU A 55 -17.66 -2.08 5.75
C GLU A 55 -16.60 -2.60 4.80
N LEU A 56 -15.48 -3.06 5.35
CA LEU A 56 -14.39 -3.60 4.54
C LEU A 56 -14.72 -5.01 4.08
N LEU A 57 -14.76 -5.21 2.77
CA LEU A 57 -14.90 -6.52 2.13
C LEU A 57 -13.58 -6.92 1.45
N GLY A 58 -12.98 -8.01 1.94
CA GLY A 58 -11.70 -8.53 1.44
C GLY A 58 -10.55 -8.31 2.42
N PRO A 59 -9.29 -8.36 1.95
CA PRO A 59 -8.13 -8.34 2.83
C PRO A 59 -7.87 -6.95 3.43
N ALA A 60 -7.95 -6.85 4.76
CA ALA A 60 -7.60 -5.63 5.49
C ALA A 60 -6.12 -5.25 5.41
N ARG A 61 -5.25 -6.21 5.09
CA ARG A 61 -3.81 -6.01 5.02
C ARG A 61 -3.24 -6.73 3.81
N ARG A 62 -2.32 -6.07 3.12
CA ARG A 62 -1.56 -6.64 2.00
C ARG A 62 -0.08 -6.34 2.20
N GLN A 63 0.80 -7.26 1.84
CA GLN A 63 2.24 -7.13 1.98
C GLN A 63 2.96 -7.20 0.63
N CYS A 64 3.91 -6.29 0.43
CA CYS A 64 4.78 -6.28 -0.73
C CYS A 64 5.73 -7.48 -0.71
N GLN A 65 5.67 -8.30 -1.75
CA GLN A 65 6.47 -9.52 -1.91
C GLN A 65 7.72 -9.26 -2.75
N ALA A 66 8.67 -10.20 -2.72
CA ALA A 66 9.93 -10.10 -3.45
C ALA A 66 9.79 -10.11 -4.97
N ASP A 67 8.63 -10.53 -5.49
CA ASP A 67 8.28 -10.52 -6.90
C ASP A 67 7.65 -9.20 -7.37
N GLY A 68 7.55 -8.20 -6.49
CA GLY A 68 6.95 -6.89 -6.78
C GLY A 68 5.43 -6.86 -6.71
N THR A 69 4.78 -7.94 -6.23
CA THR A 69 3.33 -8.02 -6.07
C THR A 69 2.88 -7.79 -4.64
N TRP A 70 1.63 -7.36 -4.48
CA TRP A 70 0.99 -7.23 -3.17
C TRP A 70 0.14 -8.46 -2.89
N SER A 71 0.45 -9.15 -1.79
CA SER A 71 -0.24 -10.35 -1.35
C SER A 71 -1.04 -10.12 -0.06
N PRO A 72 -2.29 -10.60 0.05
CA PRO A 72 -3.06 -11.27 -1.00
C PRO A 72 -3.40 -10.33 -2.17
N GLU A 73 -3.67 -10.91 -3.34
CA GLU A 73 -4.04 -10.16 -4.54
C GLU A 73 -5.40 -9.46 -4.40
N GLY A 74 -5.60 -8.40 -5.18
CA GLY A 74 -6.84 -7.63 -5.23
C GLY A 74 -6.91 -6.49 -4.21
N VAL A 75 -7.48 -5.37 -4.65
CA VAL A 75 -7.82 -4.24 -3.78
C VAL A 75 -9.12 -4.59 -3.05
N PRO A 76 -9.21 -4.46 -1.71
CA PRO A 76 -10.47 -4.68 -1.02
C PRO A 76 -11.51 -3.63 -1.42
N PHE A 77 -12.77 -3.85 -1.05
CA PHE A 77 -13.84 -2.87 -1.18
C PHE A 77 -14.21 -2.26 0.16
N CYS A 78 -14.56 -0.99 0.10
CA CYS A 78 -15.48 -0.31 1.00
C CYS A 78 -16.65 0.12 0.09
#